data_AF-A0A2P5XHH9-F1
#
_entry.id   AF-A0A2P5XHH9-F1
#
_cell.length_a   1.000
_cell.length_b   1.000
_cell.length_c   1.000
_cell.angle_alpha   90.00
_cell.angle_beta   90.00
_cell.angle_gamma   90.00
#
_symmetry.space_group_name_H-M   'P 1'
#
loop_
_entity.id
_entity.type
_entity.pdbx_description
1 polymer ?
#
loop_
_entity_poly.entity_id
_entity_poly.type
_entity_poly.pdbx_seq_one_letter_code
_entity_poly.pdbx_strand_id
1 'polypeptide(L)'
;MILVAKPKLVDAITCQEALMSLIPCRPFLTGGASTPIPQCCLAVANINAAATTPTTRRDLCRCFKKAGPGAGVVPDKAKQLPRLCGVRVIVPIDLTVNCGL
;
A
#
# COMPACT_ATOMS: atom_id res chain seq x y z
N MET A 1 30.42 -29.70 -1.92
CA MET A 1 29.04 -29.29 -2.26
C MET A 1 29.01 -27.78 -2.28
N ILE A 2 28.86 -27.15 -3.45
CA ILE A 2 28.86 -25.70 -3.57
C ILE A 2 27.47 -25.23 -3.13
N LEU A 3 27.39 -24.60 -1.97
CA LEU A 3 26.18 -23.92 -1.51
C LEU A 3 26.03 -22.65 -2.36
N VAL A 4 25.36 -22.78 -3.51
CA VAL A 4 24.84 -21.60 -4.22
C VAL A 4 23.73 -21.05 -3.33
N ALA A 5 24.07 -20.05 -2.52
CA ALA A 5 23.06 -19.20 -1.92
C ALA A 5 22.30 -18.54 -3.07
N LYS A 6 21.12 -19.07 -3.40
CA LYS A 6 20.17 -18.36 -4.26
C LYS A 6 20.04 -16.97 -3.64
N PRO A 7 20.27 -15.88 -4.38
CA PRO A 7 19.95 -14.57 -3.85
C PRO A 7 18.51 -14.66 -3.38
N LYS A 8 18.22 -14.20 -2.15
CA LYS A 8 16.83 -14.06 -1.73
C LYS A 8 16.22 -13.11 -2.75
N LEU A 9 15.48 -13.67 -3.71
CA LEU A 9 14.52 -12.90 -4.47
C LEU A 9 13.61 -12.37 -3.36
N VAL A 10 13.73 -11.09 -3.04
CA VAL A 10 12.78 -10.44 -2.15
C VAL A 10 11.48 -10.60 -2.92
N ASP A 11 10.65 -11.56 -2.50
CA ASP A 11 9.40 -11.84 -3.20
C ASP A 11 8.64 -10.53 -3.19
N ALA A 12 8.29 -10.06 -4.39
CA ALA A 12 7.68 -8.75 -4.52
C ALA A 12 6.35 -8.80 -3.80
N ILE A 13 6.11 -7.85 -2.88
CA ILE A 13 4.85 -7.81 -2.13
C ILE A 13 3.67 -7.92 -3.09
N THR A 14 2.79 -8.87 -2.80
CA THR A 14 1.61 -9.13 -3.61
C THR A 14 0.49 -8.15 -3.25
N CYS A 15 -0.47 -8.01 -4.16
CA CYS A 15 -1.70 -7.25 -3.91
C CYS A 15 -2.43 -7.75 -2.66
N GLN A 16 -2.54 -9.07 -2.48
CA GLN A 16 -3.25 -9.65 -1.35
C GLN A 16 -2.54 -9.37 -0.01
N GLU A 17 -1.22 -9.52 0.05
CA GLU A 17 -0.44 -9.19 1.24
C GLU A 17 -0.54 -7.71 1.60
N ALA A 18 -0.51 -6.82 0.60
CA ALA A 18 -0.66 -5.39 0.81
C ALA A 18 -2.05 -5.04 1.35
N LEU A 19 -3.12 -5.62 0.80
CA LEU A 19 -4.49 -5.40 1.29
C LEU A 19 -4.67 -5.90 2.72
N MET A 20 -4.12 -7.08 3.05
CA MET A 20 -4.15 -7.61 4.42
C MET A 20 -3.38 -6.70 5.39
N SER A 21 -2.23 -6.17 4.95
CA SER A 21 -1.44 -5.22 5.75
C SER A 21 -2.19 -3.91 6.03
N LEU A 22 -3.11 -3.50 5.14
CA LEU A 22 -3.91 -2.28 5.30
C LEU A 22 -5.18 -2.45 6.16
N ILE A 23 -5.46 -3.64 6.70
CA ILE A 23 -6.62 -3.86 7.60
C ILE A 23 -6.67 -2.84 8.77
N PRO A 24 -5.56 -2.52 9.46
CA PRO A 24 -5.57 -1.52 10.54
C PRO A 24 -5.91 -0.10 10.06
N CYS A 25 -5.82 0.19 8.76
CA CYS A 25 -6.14 1.48 8.18
C CYS A 25 -7.64 1.68 7.93
N ARG A 26 -8.44 0.60 7.93
CA ARG A 26 -9.86 0.65 7.54
C ARG A 26 -10.65 1.75 8.26
N PRO A 27 -10.60 1.92 9.59
CA PRO A 27 -11.40 2.95 10.27
C PRO A 27 -11.12 4.36 9.71
N PHE A 28 -9.86 4.68 9.41
CA PHE A 28 -9.53 5.96 8.79
C PHE A 28 -9.94 6.03 7.32
N LEU A 29 -9.61 4.99 6.54
CA LEU A 29 -9.87 4.92 5.11
C LEU A 29 -11.36 4.99 4.77
N THR A 30 -12.24 4.48 5.63
CA THR A 30 -13.70 4.53 5.45
C THR A 30 -14.36 5.71 6.17
N GLY A 31 -13.59 6.63 6.74
CA GLY A 31 -14.11 7.83 7.40
C GLY A 31 -14.61 7.65 8.84
N GLY A 32 -14.48 6.46 9.43
CA GLY A 32 -14.82 6.20 10.84
C GLY A 32 -13.81 6.76 11.85
N ALA A 33 -12.63 7.18 11.39
CA ALA A 33 -11.61 7.85 12.22
C ALA A 33 -11.07 9.12 11.55
N SER A 34 -10.76 10.12 12.38
CA SER A 34 -10.19 11.40 11.94
C SER A 34 -8.72 11.29 11.55
N THR A 35 -7.97 10.39 12.20
CA THR A 35 -6.52 10.19 11.99
C THR A 35 -6.19 8.69 11.87
N PRO A 36 -5.15 8.31 11.11
CA PRO A 36 -4.66 6.93 11.08
C PRO A 36 -4.00 6.56 12.40
N ILE A 37 -4.13 5.29 12.81
CA ILE A 37 -3.39 4.76 13.97
C ILE A 37 -1.94 4.42 13.58
N PRO A 38 -1.00 4.37 14.55
CA PRO A 38 0.41 4.07 14.26
C PRO A 38 0.64 2.79 13.46
N GLN A 39 -0.13 1.73 13.74
CA GLN A 39 -0.05 0.45 13.04
C GLN A 39 -0.42 0.58 11.55
N CYS A 40 -1.39 1.44 11.23
CA CYS A 40 -1.74 1.74 9.85
C CYS A 40 -0.56 2.42 9.14
N CYS A 41 0.06 3.41 9.78
CA CYS A 41 1.20 4.11 9.19
C CYS A 41 2.42 3.21 9.00
N LEU A 42 2.68 2.29 9.95
CA LEU A 42 3.72 1.28 9.81
C LEU A 42 3.45 0.36 8.61
N ALA A 43 2.20 -0.08 8.41
CA ALA A 43 1.84 -0.89 7.24
C ALA A 43 2.06 -0.14 5.92
N VAL A 44 1.65 1.13 5.83
CA VAL A 44 1.87 1.98 4.64
C VAL A 44 3.36 2.15 4.34
N ALA A 45 4.18 2.34 5.37
CA ALA A 45 5.64 2.43 5.23
C ALA A 45 6.24 1.11 4.71
N ASN A 46 5.82 -0.02 5.27
CA ASN A 46 6.30 -1.35 4.86
C ASN A 46 5.92 -1.69 3.42
N ILE A 47 4.68 -1.40 3.01
CA ILE A 47 4.23 -1.59 1.62
C ILE A 47 5.09 -0.74 0.67
N ASN A 48 5.33 0.54 1.00
CA ASN A 48 6.20 1.39 0.18
C ASN A 48 7.64 0.85 0.12
N ALA A 49 8.21 0.39 1.24
CA ALA A 49 9.56 -0.18 1.26
C ALA A 49 9.68 -1.49 0.46
N ALA A 50 8.62 -2.31 0.43
CA ALA A 50 8.57 -3.55 -0.32
C ALA A 50 8.31 -3.35 -1.83
N ALA A 51 7.76 -2.20 -2.23
CA ALA A 51 7.47 -1.87 -3.63
C ALA A 51 8.71 -1.39 -4.41
N THR A 52 9.75 -2.22 -4.46
CA THR A 52 11.09 -1.84 -4.96
C THR A 52 11.12 -1.64 -6.48
N THR A 53 10.33 -2.39 -7.25
CA THR A 53 10.34 -2.32 -8.73
C THR A 53 9.19 -1.46 -9.28
N PRO A 54 9.34 -0.83 -10.46
CA PRO A 54 8.23 -0.12 -11.13
C PRO A 54 7.02 -1.03 -11.37
N THR A 55 7.26 -2.28 -11.77
CA THR A 55 6.21 -3.28 -11.99
C THR A 55 5.39 -3.50 -10.72
N THR A 56 6.04 -3.76 -9.59
CA THR A 56 5.38 -3.93 -8.28
C THR A 56 4.57 -2.69 -7.90
N ARG A 57 5.09 -1.48 -8.13
CA ARG A 57 4.39 -0.23 -7.83
C ARG A 57 3.11 -0.08 -8.66
N ARG A 58 3.15 -0.38 -9.96
CA ARG A 58 1.96 -0.36 -10.83
C ARG A 58 0.94 -1.39 -10.39
N ASP A 59 1.38 -2.59 -10.07
CA ASP A 59 0.50 -3.69 -9.68
C ASP A 59 -0.23 -3.39 -8.37
N LEU A 60 0.49 -2.85 -7.37
CA LEU A 60 -0.11 -2.36 -6.13
C LEU A 60 -1.07 -1.18 -6.37
N CYS A 61 -0.71 -0.21 -7.22
CA CYS A 61 -1.61 0.89 -7.56
C CYS A 61 -2.93 0.39 -8.17
N ARG A 62 -2.85 -0.51 -9.16
CA ARG A 62 -4.05 -1.10 -9.79
C ARG A 62 -4.86 -1.93 -8.80
N CYS A 63 -4.18 -2.66 -7.91
CA CYS A 63 -4.78 -3.42 -6.83
C CYS A 63 -5.61 -2.52 -5.90
N PHE A 64 -5.02 -1.45 -5.36
CA PHE A 64 -5.72 -0.54 -4.45
C PHE A 64 -6.88 0.17 -5.15
N LYS A 65 -6.68 0.61 -6.40
CA LYS A 65 -7.73 1.21 -7.22
C LYS A 65 -8.94 0.29 -7.40
N LYS A 66 -8.71 -1.01 -7.63
CA LYS A 66 -9.77 -2.00 -7.81
C LYS A 66 -10.47 -2.38 -6.49
N ALA A 67 -9.70 -2.55 -5.41
CA ALA A 67 -10.22 -3.02 -4.13
C ALA A 67 -10.92 -1.92 -3.31
N GLY A 68 -10.45 -0.68 -3.41
CA GLY A 68 -10.93 0.45 -2.59
C GLY A 68 -12.44 0.64 -2.58
N PRO A 69 -13.13 0.70 -3.74
CA PRO A 69 -14.58 0.90 -3.79
C PRO A 69 -15.37 -0.18 -3.04
N GLY A 70 -15.02 -1.46 -3.24
CA GLY A 70 -15.68 -2.58 -2.55
C GLY A 70 -15.42 -2.62 -1.05
N ALA A 71 -14.33 -2.00 -0.59
CA ALA A 71 -14.01 -1.86 0.82
C ALA A 71 -14.60 -0.60 1.48
N GLY A 72 -15.33 0.25 0.73
CA GLY A 72 -15.88 1.50 1.23
C GLY A 72 -14.84 2.60 1.48
N VAL A 73 -13.69 2.53 0.79
CA VAL A 73 -12.63 3.52 0.93
C VAL A 73 -13.08 4.87 0.39
N VAL A 74 -12.97 5.91 1.22
CA VAL A 74 -13.22 7.30 0.84
C VAL A 74 -11.97 7.82 0.12
N PRO A 75 -12.08 8.25 -1.16
CA PRO A 75 -10.93 8.69 -1.95
C PRO A 75 -10.10 9.79 -1.26
N ASP A 76 -10.74 10.76 -0.63
CA ASP A 76 -10.04 11.86 0.06
C ASP A 76 -9.29 11.40 1.30
N LYS A 77 -9.78 10.37 2.01
CA LYS A 77 -9.04 9.76 3.12
C LYS A 77 -7.81 9.02 2.61
N ALA A 78 -7.95 8.24 1.52
CA ALA A 78 -6.83 7.55 0.90
C ALA A 78 -5.73 8.52 0.43
N LYS A 79 -6.09 9.67 -0.15
CA LYS A 79 -5.15 10.74 -0.54
C LYS A 79 -4.40 11.36 0.64
N GLN A 80 -5.07 11.53 1.78
CA GLN A 80 -4.48 12.14 2.97
C GLN A 80 -3.54 11.19 3.75
N LEU A 81 -3.78 9.88 3.64
CA LEU A 81 -3.12 8.87 4.46
C LEU A 81 -1.59 8.99 4.46
N PRO A 82 -0.88 9.09 3.32
CA PRO A 82 0.57 9.08 3.34
C PRO A 82 1.17 10.34 3.99
N ARG A 83 0.53 11.49 3.77
CA ARG A 83 0.93 12.76 4.40
C ARG A 83 0.80 12.67 5.92
N LEU A 84 -0.32 12.14 6.41
CA LEU A 84 -0.56 11.96 7.84
C LEU A 84 0.39 10.94 8.48
N CYS A 85 0.85 9.96 7.70
CA CYS A 85 1.83 8.98 8.15
C CYS A 85 3.29 9.41 7.97
N GLY A 86 3.55 10.58 7.39
CA GLY A 86 4.92 11.04 7.10
C GLY A 86 5.67 10.17 6.09
N VAL A 87 4.96 9.41 5.25
CA VAL A 87 5.56 8.49 4.28
C VAL A 87 5.69 9.17 2.92
N ARG A 88 6.90 9.19 2.36
CA ARG A 88 7.11 9.57 0.95
C ARG A 88 6.54 8.48 0.05
N VAL A 89 5.54 8.86 -0.74
CA VAL A 89 4.78 7.94 -1.58
C VAL A 89 5.55 7.60 -2.84
N ILE A 90 5.85 6.32 -3.02
CA ILE A 90 6.26 5.78 -4.32
C ILE A 90 5.17 4.88 -4.94
N VAL A 91 4.20 4.43 -4.15
CA VAL A 91 2.97 3.76 -4.59
C VAL A 91 1.75 4.62 -4.25
N PRO A 92 1.09 5.26 -5.23
CA PRO A 92 -0.13 6.01 -4.97
C PRO A 92 -1.24 5.06 -4.47
N ILE A 93 -1.78 5.38 -3.30
CA ILE A 93 -2.96 4.71 -2.69
C ILE A 93 -4.27 5.39 -3.16
N ASP A 94 -4.15 6.41 -4.01
CA ASP A 94 -5.25 7.20 -4.55
C ASP A 94 -6.02 6.43 -5.64
N LEU A 95 -7.33 6.31 -5.46
CA LEU A 95 -8.25 5.62 -6.37
C LEU A 95 -8.44 6.36 -7.71
N THR A 96 -8.07 7.64 -7.78
CA THR A 96 -8.20 8.50 -8.96
C THR A 96 -6.94 8.61 -9.80
N VAL A 97 -5.81 8.08 -9.32
CA VAL A 97 -4.53 8.12 -10.04
C VAL A 97 -4.52 7.19 -11.26
N ASN A 98 -3.78 7.60 -12.29
CA ASN A 98 -3.39 6.74 -13.40
C ASN A 98 -2.16 5.91 -12.99
N CYS A 99 -2.32 4.58 -12.93
CA CYS A 99 -1.30 3.64 -12.49
C CYS A 99 -0.24 3.31 -13.57
N GLY A 100 0.01 4.20 -14.52
CA GLY A 100 0.98 4.04 -15.62
C GLY A 100 2.45 4.31 -15.26
N LEU A 101 2.80 4.23 -13.96
CA LEU A 101 4.08 4.63 -13.36
C LEU A 101 5.35 4.09 -14.04
#